data_AF-A0A160PSI1-F1
#
_entry.id   AF-A0A160PSI1-F1
#
_cell.length_a   1.000
_cell.length_b   1.000
_cell.length_c   1.000
_cell.angle_alpha   90.00
_cell.angle_beta   90.00
_cell.angle_gamma   90.00
#
_symmetry.space_group_name_H-M   'P 1'
#
loop_
_entity.id
_entity.type
_entity.pdbx_description
1 polymer ?
#
loop_
_entity_poly.entity_id
_entity_poly.type
_entity_poly.pdbx_seq_one_letter_code
_entity_poly.pdbx_strand_id
1 'polypeptide(L)'
;MKLRTIPALLAVALLAGCSGESADSQASVSPDETIEVTTSSTPVFQAEQVAPITVPSGETKIQDPGLNVEFIFQGTGYGTNGGSIIYIAVKNLNEAPLPADAIEQPTLQINDYNGNRTNIESLSSDDNIPLDLPLGSGATTNLQYTFNTSNGSLSSAEFQIGNVIYTGNLNTLA
;
A
#
# COMPACT_ATOMS: atom_id res chain seq x y z
N MET A 1 -27.56 13.39 -58.32
CA MET A 1 -28.62 12.55 -57.69
C MET A 1 -27.91 11.50 -56.85
N LYS A 2 -27.98 11.43 -55.52
CA LYS A 2 -29.02 11.75 -54.55
C LYS A 2 -28.39 12.39 -53.30
N LEU A 3 -29.05 13.45 -52.83
CA LEU A 3 -28.84 14.13 -51.56
C LEU A 3 -29.43 13.26 -50.43
N ARG A 4 -28.73 13.08 -49.31
CA ARG A 4 -29.33 12.68 -48.03
C ARG A 4 -28.73 13.51 -46.90
N THR A 5 -29.50 14.52 -46.54
CA THR A 5 -29.40 15.41 -45.38
C THR A 5 -29.61 14.62 -44.09
N ILE A 6 -28.75 14.85 -43.08
CA ILE A 6 -28.97 14.45 -41.69
C ILE A 6 -29.04 15.74 -40.86
N PRO A 7 -30.14 16.00 -40.13
CA PRO A 7 -30.33 17.24 -39.41
C PRO A 7 -29.47 17.30 -38.15
N ALA A 8 -28.81 18.44 -37.97
CA ALA A 8 -28.17 18.85 -36.74
C ALA A 8 -29.23 19.07 -35.64
N LEU A 9 -29.01 18.47 -34.47
CA LEU A 9 -29.71 18.84 -33.24
C LEU A 9 -28.71 19.53 -32.31
N LEU A 10 -28.72 20.86 -32.39
CA LEU A 10 -28.04 21.79 -31.51
C LEU A 10 -28.79 21.79 -30.17
N ALA A 11 -28.19 21.30 -29.09
CA ALA A 11 -28.70 21.52 -27.74
C ALA A 11 -27.88 22.64 -27.09
N VAL A 12 -28.43 23.85 -27.12
CA VAL A 12 -27.89 25.03 -26.45
C VAL A 12 -28.28 24.94 -24.98
N ALA A 13 -27.31 24.69 -24.09
CA ALA A 13 -27.51 24.82 -22.66
C ALA A 13 -27.53 26.31 -22.30
N LEU A 14 -28.71 26.83 -21.98
CA LEU A 14 -28.90 28.18 -21.44
C LEU A 14 -28.35 28.23 -20.01
N LEU A 15 -27.20 28.87 -19.83
CA LEU A 15 -26.75 29.35 -18.52
C LEU A 15 -27.67 30.51 -18.11
N ALA A 16 -28.63 30.23 -17.23
CA ALA A 16 -29.34 31.28 -16.51
C ALA A 16 -28.36 31.95 -15.54
N GLY A 17 -27.80 33.08 -15.96
CA GLY A 17 -27.07 33.98 -15.09
C GLY A 17 -28.03 34.60 -14.08
N CYS A 18 -27.84 34.29 -12.80
CA CYS A 18 -28.39 35.08 -11.70
C CYS A 18 -27.52 36.34 -11.52
N SER A 19 -27.64 37.28 -12.44
CA SER A 19 -27.26 38.68 -12.19
C SER A 19 -28.44 39.36 -11.52
N GLY A 20 -28.55 39.20 -10.21
CA GLY A 20 -29.45 39.94 -9.34
C GLY A 20 -28.66 40.97 -8.55
N GLU A 21 -28.35 42.10 -9.18
CA GLU A 21 -28.01 43.32 -8.44
C GLU A 21 -29.29 43.79 -7.76
N SER A 22 -29.33 43.70 -6.44
CA SER A 22 -30.37 44.33 -5.62
C SER A 22 -29.68 44.95 -4.43
N ALA A 23 -29.61 46.28 -4.48
CA ALA A 23 -29.22 47.14 -3.39
C ALA A 23 -30.20 46.99 -2.22
N ASP A 24 -29.66 47.28 -1.04
CA ASP A 24 -30.35 47.52 0.23
C ASP A 24 -31.05 46.34 0.90
N SER A 25 -30.30 45.70 1.80
CA SER A 25 -30.73 45.52 3.19
C SER A 25 -29.50 45.34 4.05
N GLN A 26 -29.09 46.40 4.77
CA GLN A 26 -28.24 46.29 5.94
C GLN A 26 -28.96 45.40 6.98
N ALA A 27 -28.75 44.10 6.90
CA ALA A 27 -29.00 43.21 8.01
C ALA A 27 -27.90 43.48 9.05
N SER A 28 -28.32 43.99 10.20
CA SER A 28 -27.48 44.19 11.37
C SER A 28 -26.85 42.84 11.77
N VAL A 29 -25.56 42.69 11.50
CA VAL A 29 -24.76 41.55 11.98
C VAL A 29 -24.60 41.75 13.48
N SER A 30 -25.28 40.93 14.29
CA SER A 30 -24.94 40.78 15.70
C SER A 30 -23.61 40.04 15.79
N PRO A 31 -22.58 40.60 16.45
CA PRO A 31 -21.27 39.96 16.55
C PRO A 31 -21.26 39.01 17.74
N ASP A 32 -21.99 37.89 17.66
CA ASP A 32 -21.97 36.88 18.74
C ASP A 32 -22.24 35.45 18.24
N GLU A 33 -21.82 35.14 17.00
CA GLU A 33 -21.59 33.75 16.62
C GLU A 33 -20.12 33.43 16.85
N THR A 34 -19.82 32.89 18.03
CA THR A 34 -18.55 32.20 18.27
C THR A 34 -18.52 30.95 17.39
N ILE A 35 -17.86 31.04 16.24
CA ILE A 35 -17.52 29.86 15.45
C ILE A 35 -16.55 29.04 16.30
N GLU A 36 -17.06 27.98 16.94
CA GLU A 36 -16.23 26.97 17.56
C GLU A 36 -15.46 26.24 16.45
N VAL A 37 -14.24 26.72 16.21
CA VAL A 37 -13.26 26.01 15.38
C VAL A 37 -12.87 24.76 16.14
N THR A 38 -13.58 23.66 15.90
CA THR A 38 -13.10 22.33 16.28
C THR A 38 -11.86 22.07 15.45
N THR A 39 -10.68 22.24 16.04
CA THR A 39 -9.42 21.85 15.41
C THR A 39 -9.41 20.33 15.31
N SER A 40 -9.77 19.80 14.14
CA SER A 40 -9.56 18.40 13.82
C SER A 40 -8.04 18.15 13.83
N SER A 41 -7.56 17.34 14.77
CA SER A 41 -6.16 16.93 14.77
C SER A 41 -5.92 16.01 13.57
N THR A 42 -4.87 16.28 12.79
CA THR A 42 -4.47 15.38 11.70
C THR A 42 -3.87 14.12 12.32
N PRO A 43 -4.37 12.91 12.01
CA PRO A 43 -3.82 11.67 12.54
C PRO A 43 -2.35 11.54 12.13
N VAL A 44 -1.51 11.10 13.06
CA VAL A 44 -0.08 10.87 12.87
C VAL A 44 0.18 9.37 12.95
N PHE A 45 1.02 8.85 12.05
CA PHE A 45 1.44 7.45 12.10
C PHE A 45 2.30 7.19 13.33
N GLN A 46 2.02 6.10 14.05
CA GLN A 46 2.80 5.66 15.18
C GLN A 46 2.91 4.14 15.15
N ALA A 47 4.13 3.65 14.92
CA ALA A 47 4.42 2.22 14.98
C ALA A 47 4.37 1.73 16.43
N GLU A 48 3.80 0.55 16.63
CA GLU A 48 3.84 -0.18 17.90
C GLU A 48 4.92 -1.26 17.86
N GLN A 49 5.70 -1.36 18.94
CA GLN A 49 6.66 -2.45 19.09
C GLN A 49 5.95 -3.68 19.61
N VAL A 50 5.80 -4.69 18.75
CA VAL A 50 5.12 -5.95 19.06
C VAL A 50 5.99 -7.12 18.66
N ALA A 51 5.70 -8.31 19.22
CA ALA A 51 6.40 -9.51 18.82
C ALA A 51 5.94 -9.95 17.42
N PRO A 52 6.85 -10.44 16.56
CA PRO A 52 6.47 -10.99 15.27
C PRO A 52 5.50 -12.16 15.39
N ILE A 53 4.54 -12.23 14.47
CA ILE A 53 3.55 -13.29 14.36
C ILE A 53 3.83 -14.18 13.15
N THR A 54 3.61 -15.49 13.30
CA THR A 54 3.68 -16.43 12.18
C THR A 54 2.33 -16.48 11.47
N VAL A 55 2.36 -16.34 10.15
CA VAL A 55 1.18 -16.45 9.31
C VAL A 55 0.65 -17.88 9.34
N PRO A 56 -0.66 -18.10 9.55
CA PRO A 56 -1.24 -19.44 9.47
C PRO A 56 -0.94 -20.10 8.12
N SER A 57 -0.75 -21.42 8.13
CA SER A 57 -0.38 -22.16 6.92
C SER A 57 -1.44 -22.01 5.82
N GLY A 58 -1.01 -21.61 4.63
CA GLY A 58 -1.87 -21.41 3.46
C GLY A 58 -2.53 -20.04 3.38
N GLU A 59 -2.40 -19.19 4.40
CA GLU A 59 -2.87 -17.80 4.32
C GLU A 59 -1.85 -16.93 3.58
N THR A 60 -2.32 -16.15 2.62
CA THR A 60 -1.50 -15.17 1.90
C THR A 60 -1.66 -13.77 2.47
N LYS A 61 -2.69 -13.52 3.28
CA LYS A 61 -3.06 -12.20 3.77
C LYS A 61 -3.06 -12.19 5.29
N ILE A 62 -2.47 -11.16 5.88
CA ILE A 62 -2.38 -11.01 7.33
C ILE A 62 -2.17 -9.54 7.72
N GLN A 63 -2.73 -9.13 8.85
CA GLN A 63 -2.50 -7.81 9.42
C GLN A 63 -1.22 -7.82 10.26
N ASP A 64 -0.34 -6.86 10.03
CA ASP A 64 0.77 -6.52 10.92
C ASP A 64 0.24 -5.66 12.07
N PRO A 65 0.26 -6.14 13.32
CA PRO A 65 -0.26 -5.38 14.46
C PRO A 65 0.61 -4.19 14.86
N GLY A 66 1.91 -4.20 14.53
CA GLY A 66 2.86 -3.14 14.89
C GLY A 66 2.78 -1.93 13.95
N LEU A 67 2.69 -2.19 12.65
CA LEU A 67 2.60 -1.13 11.62
C LEU A 67 1.15 -0.79 11.27
N ASN A 68 0.19 -1.61 11.71
CA ASN A 68 -1.22 -1.53 11.33
C ASN A 68 -1.39 -1.44 9.80
N VAL A 69 -0.79 -2.42 9.12
CA VAL A 69 -0.90 -2.62 7.68
C VAL A 69 -1.37 -4.04 7.39
N GLU A 70 -1.95 -4.28 6.23
CA GLU A 70 -2.23 -5.64 5.74
C GLU A 70 -1.15 -6.00 4.71
N PHE A 71 -0.39 -7.06 4.99
CA PHE A 71 0.53 -7.66 4.02
C PHE A 71 -0.19 -8.77 3.26
N ILE A 72 0.05 -8.82 1.96
CA ILE A 72 -0.51 -9.81 1.04
C ILE A 72 0.64 -10.42 0.24
N PHE A 73 0.95 -11.67 0.50
CA PHE A 73 1.89 -12.46 -0.27
C PHE A 73 1.36 -12.74 -1.67
N GLN A 74 2.12 -12.33 -2.69
CA GLN A 74 1.72 -12.43 -4.10
C GLN A 74 2.49 -13.48 -4.89
N GLY A 75 3.54 -14.07 -4.32
CA GLY A 75 4.33 -15.12 -4.95
C GLY A 75 5.83 -14.85 -4.94
N THR A 76 6.55 -15.69 -5.69
CA THR A 76 7.98 -15.61 -5.89
C THR A 76 8.32 -15.48 -7.38
N GLY A 77 9.48 -14.91 -7.70
CA GLY A 77 9.94 -14.66 -9.06
C GLY A 77 11.44 -14.84 -9.20
N TYR A 78 11.93 -14.75 -10.43
CA TYR A 78 13.36 -14.83 -10.74
C TYR A 78 13.91 -13.41 -10.91
N GLY A 79 15.01 -13.10 -10.22
CA GLY A 79 15.72 -11.84 -10.40
C GLY A 79 16.36 -11.74 -11.79
N THR A 80 16.35 -10.55 -12.39
CA THR A 80 16.91 -10.27 -13.72
C THR A 80 18.41 -10.57 -13.76
N ASN A 81 19.12 -10.35 -12.65
CA ASN A 81 20.55 -10.62 -12.50
C ASN A 81 20.84 -11.87 -11.66
N GLY A 82 19.87 -12.79 -11.57
CA GLY A 82 19.90 -13.91 -10.64
C GLY A 82 19.28 -13.59 -9.29
N GLY A 83 19.24 -14.59 -8.40
CA GLY A 83 18.50 -14.49 -7.14
C GLY A 83 17.02 -14.78 -7.28
N SER A 84 16.29 -14.61 -6.18
CA SER A 84 14.85 -14.81 -6.09
C SER A 84 14.17 -13.52 -5.63
N ILE A 85 13.02 -13.20 -6.22
CA ILE A 85 12.18 -12.07 -5.85
C ILE A 85 11.02 -12.58 -5.02
N ILE A 86 10.68 -11.87 -3.94
CA ILE A 86 9.44 -12.06 -3.18
C ILE A 86 8.53 -10.86 -3.46
N TYR A 87 7.31 -11.12 -3.93
CA TYR A 87 6.29 -10.10 -4.22
C TYR A 87 5.32 -9.96 -3.04
N ILE A 88 5.15 -8.75 -2.55
CA ILE A 88 4.24 -8.43 -1.44
C ILE A 88 3.41 -7.21 -1.84
N ALA A 89 2.09 -7.26 -1.68
CA ALA A 89 1.30 -6.04 -1.59
C ALA A 89 1.16 -5.60 -0.12
N VAL A 90 1.26 -4.30 0.12
CA VAL A 90 1.00 -3.71 1.43
C VAL A 90 -0.16 -2.74 1.31
N LYS A 91 -1.12 -2.86 2.23
CA LYS A 91 -2.24 -1.92 2.38
C LYS A 91 -2.12 -1.19 3.70
N ASN A 92 -2.13 0.14 3.64
CA ASN A 92 -2.13 0.96 4.85
C ASN A 92 -3.52 0.94 5.51
N LEU A 93 -3.62 0.46 6.75
CA LEU A 93 -4.87 0.46 7.53
C LEU A 93 -4.94 1.62 8.52
N ASN A 94 -3.91 2.47 8.59
CA ASN A 94 -3.89 3.67 9.40
C ASN A 94 -4.73 4.79 8.75
N GLU A 95 -5.25 5.70 9.58
CA GLU A 95 -5.85 6.96 9.12
C GLU A 95 -4.78 7.97 8.65
N ALA A 96 -3.54 7.80 9.10
CA ALA A 96 -2.38 8.58 8.68
C ALA A 96 -1.63 7.91 7.52
N PRO A 97 -0.90 8.66 6.68
CA PRO A 97 0.04 8.08 5.71
C PRO A 97 1.13 7.27 6.42
N LEU A 98 1.42 6.08 5.90
CA LEU A 98 2.54 5.25 6.33
C LEU A 98 3.84 5.87 5.76
N PRO A 99 4.84 6.22 6.59
CA PRO A 99 6.12 6.73 6.13
C PRO A 99 6.85 5.76 5.19
N ALA A 100 7.66 6.28 4.27
CA ALA A 100 8.42 5.46 3.31
C ALA A 100 9.42 4.52 3.98
N ASP A 101 9.97 4.94 5.12
CA ASP A 101 10.96 4.21 5.93
C ASP A 101 10.31 3.34 7.03
N ALA A 102 8.99 3.25 7.10
CA ALA A 102 8.30 2.49 8.16
C ALA A 102 8.44 0.96 7.99
N ILE A 103 8.63 0.47 6.76
CA ILE A 103 8.85 -0.95 6.47
C ILE A 103 10.35 -1.17 6.31
N GLU A 104 10.96 -1.70 7.36
CA GLU A 104 12.38 -2.08 7.32
C GLU A 104 12.63 -3.19 6.29
N GLN A 105 13.91 -3.34 5.89
CA GLN A 105 14.34 -4.38 4.96
C GLN A 105 13.95 -5.77 5.49
N PRO A 106 13.13 -6.55 4.74
CA PRO A 106 12.75 -7.90 5.13
C PRO A 106 13.95 -8.85 5.24
N THR A 107 13.78 -9.90 6.03
CA THR A 107 14.76 -10.99 6.17
C THR A 107 14.24 -12.28 5.57
N LEU A 108 15.15 -13.11 5.08
CA LEU A 108 14.84 -14.42 4.53
C LEU A 108 15.79 -15.46 5.12
N GLN A 109 15.23 -16.50 5.72
CA GLN A 109 15.98 -17.67 6.15
C GLN A 109 15.53 -18.90 5.37
N ILE A 110 16.47 -19.79 5.08
CA ILE A 110 16.20 -21.06 4.38
C ILE A 110 16.75 -22.21 5.21
N ASN A 111 16.00 -23.31 5.26
CA ASN A 111 16.49 -24.56 5.84
C ASN A 111 17.39 -25.28 4.83
N ASP A 112 18.60 -25.65 5.24
CA ASP A 112 19.44 -26.57 4.49
C ASP A 112 18.90 -28.02 4.57
N TYR A 113 19.53 -28.94 3.85
CA TYR A 113 19.17 -30.37 3.85
C TYR A 113 19.33 -31.05 5.22
N ASN A 114 20.07 -30.44 6.16
CA ASN A 114 20.28 -30.93 7.51
C ASN A 114 19.32 -30.27 8.52
N GLY A 115 18.43 -29.38 8.06
CA GLY A 115 17.49 -28.64 8.90
C GLY A 115 18.08 -27.39 9.58
N ASN A 116 19.31 -26.98 9.25
CA ASN A 116 19.87 -25.73 9.77
C ASN A 116 19.30 -24.53 9.02
N ARG A 117 18.95 -23.48 9.75
CA ARG A 117 18.54 -22.20 9.17
C ARG A 117 19.74 -21.35 8.81
N THR A 118 19.75 -20.86 7.57
CA THR A 118 20.75 -19.91 7.09
C THR A 118 20.04 -18.62 6.65
N ASN A 119 20.52 -17.47 7.13
CA ASN A 119 20.06 -16.18 6.67
C ASN A 119 20.59 -15.91 5.26
N ILE A 120 19.71 -15.43 4.38
CA ILE A 120 20.01 -15.14 2.98
C ILE A 120 20.21 -13.64 2.83
N GLU A 121 21.31 -13.27 2.19
CA GLU A 121 21.61 -11.89 1.86
C GLU A 121 20.54 -11.28 0.95
N SER A 122 20.07 -10.09 1.29
CA SER A 122 19.25 -9.26 0.39
C SER A 122 20.11 -8.71 -0.74
N LEU A 123 19.61 -8.76 -1.97
CA LEU A 123 20.27 -8.15 -3.12
C LEU A 123 19.72 -6.74 -3.35
N SER A 124 20.63 -5.78 -3.37
CA SER A 124 20.35 -4.44 -3.88
C SER A 124 20.44 -4.46 -5.41
N SER A 125 19.31 -4.74 -6.06
CA SER A 125 19.17 -4.80 -7.52
C SER A 125 18.08 -3.85 -7.99
N ASP A 126 18.03 -3.54 -9.29
CA ASP A 126 16.93 -2.78 -9.90
C ASP A 126 15.55 -3.48 -9.72
N ASP A 127 15.55 -4.79 -9.46
CA ASP A 127 14.32 -5.56 -9.16
C ASP A 127 13.80 -5.33 -7.72
N ASN A 128 14.58 -4.67 -6.84
CA ASN A 128 14.16 -4.36 -5.48
C ASN A 128 13.33 -3.06 -5.49
N ILE A 129 12.05 -3.17 -5.14
CA ILE A 129 11.10 -2.07 -5.10
C ILE A 129 10.57 -1.94 -3.66
N PRO A 130 11.25 -1.17 -2.79
CA PRO A 130 10.76 -0.88 -1.46
C PRO A 130 9.67 0.21 -1.52
N LEU A 131 9.15 0.61 -0.36
CA LEU A 131 8.26 1.76 -0.29
C LEU A 131 9.08 3.05 -0.44
N ASP A 132 8.87 3.77 -1.54
CA ASP A 132 9.65 4.96 -1.93
C ASP A 132 9.02 6.28 -1.47
N LEU A 133 7.69 6.31 -1.45
CA LEU A 133 6.87 7.45 -1.03
C LEU A 133 5.91 7.04 0.09
N PRO A 134 5.47 7.98 0.94
CA PRO A 134 4.47 7.67 1.95
C PRO A 134 3.20 7.06 1.35
N LEU A 135 2.76 5.94 1.90
CA LEU A 135 1.55 5.26 1.46
C LEU A 135 0.33 5.87 2.15
N GLY A 136 -0.52 6.55 1.38
CA GLY A 136 -1.72 7.19 1.90
C GLY A 136 -2.66 6.23 2.65
N SER A 137 -3.52 6.78 3.51
CA SER A 137 -4.51 5.99 4.25
C SER A 137 -5.38 5.16 3.32
N GLY A 138 -5.54 3.87 3.62
CA GLY A 138 -6.32 2.92 2.83
C GLY A 138 -5.71 2.52 1.48
N ALA A 139 -4.63 3.16 1.05
CA ALA A 139 -3.96 2.86 -0.22
C ALA A 139 -3.24 1.51 -0.17
N THR A 140 -3.04 0.91 -1.34
CA THR A 140 -2.31 -0.35 -1.51
C THR A 140 -1.24 -0.17 -2.58
N THR A 141 -0.04 -0.68 -2.34
CA THR A 141 1.04 -0.73 -3.33
C THR A 141 1.73 -2.09 -3.32
N ASN A 142 2.44 -2.40 -4.40
CA ASN A 142 3.24 -3.62 -4.52
C ASN A 142 4.70 -3.31 -4.22
N LEU A 143 5.33 -4.19 -3.46
CA LEU A 143 6.73 -4.18 -3.07
C LEU A 143 7.41 -5.43 -3.60
N GLN A 144 8.71 -5.32 -3.88
CA GLN A 144 9.53 -6.41 -4.40
C GLN A 144 10.84 -6.46 -3.63
N TYR A 145 11.17 -7.63 -3.08
CA TYR A 145 12.41 -7.84 -2.34
C TYR A 145 13.22 -8.98 -2.95
N THR A 146 14.44 -8.67 -3.35
CA THR A 146 15.34 -9.62 -3.99
C THR A 146 16.32 -10.22 -2.97
N PHE A 147 16.56 -11.53 -3.06
CA PHE A 147 17.47 -12.27 -2.19
C PHE A 147 18.45 -13.13 -2.98
N ASN A 148 19.66 -13.30 -2.45
CA ASN A 148 20.76 -14.05 -3.04
C ASN A 148 20.59 -15.56 -2.87
N THR A 149 19.52 -16.11 -3.46
CA THR A 149 19.19 -17.52 -3.40
C THR A 149 18.42 -17.95 -4.65
N SER A 150 18.34 -19.27 -4.87
CA SER A 150 17.53 -19.84 -5.96
C SER A 150 16.09 -20.05 -5.53
N ASN A 151 15.13 -19.96 -6.46
CA ASN A 151 13.72 -20.22 -6.16
C ASN A 151 13.49 -21.64 -5.61
N GLY A 152 14.28 -22.63 -6.03
CA GLY A 152 14.18 -24.00 -5.50
C GLY A 152 14.45 -24.07 -3.99
N SER A 153 15.30 -23.18 -3.48
CA SER A 153 15.63 -23.08 -2.06
C SER A 153 14.45 -22.50 -1.23
N LEU A 154 13.48 -21.84 -1.85
CA LEU A 154 12.31 -21.27 -1.17
C LEU A 154 11.22 -22.31 -0.81
N SER A 155 11.48 -23.59 -1.10
CA SER A 155 10.58 -24.70 -0.74
C SER A 155 10.47 -24.95 0.77
N SER A 156 11.43 -24.46 1.55
CA SER A 156 11.43 -24.48 3.01
C SER A 156 12.10 -23.22 3.56
N ALA A 157 11.36 -22.12 3.52
CA ALA A 157 11.84 -20.80 3.90
C ALA A 157 11.02 -20.16 5.03
N GLU A 158 11.61 -19.14 5.63
CA GLU A 158 11.00 -18.23 6.60
C GLU A 158 11.29 -16.80 6.13
N PHE A 159 10.27 -16.10 5.67
CA PHE A 159 10.36 -14.72 5.20
C PHE A 159 9.66 -13.81 6.19
N GLN A 160 10.39 -12.84 6.74
CA GLN A 160 9.85 -11.88 7.70
C GLN A 160 9.85 -10.47 7.12
N ILE A 161 8.69 -9.82 7.14
CA ILE A 161 8.47 -8.41 6.79
C ILE A 161 7.67 -7.73 7.90
N GLY A 162 8.20 -6.63 8.44
CA GLY A 162 7.67 -6.02 9.66
C GLY A 162 7.58 -7.03 10.80
N ASN A 163 6.37 -7.19 11.33
CA ASN A 163 6.04 -8.09 12.44
C ASN A 163 5.40 -9.39 11.95
N VAL A 164 5.53 -9.73 10.66
CA VAL A 164 4.85 -10.87 10.04
C VAL A 164 5.87 -11.84 9.46
N ILE A 165 5.68 -13.13 9.74
CA ILE A 165 6.56 -14.22 9.29
C ILE A 165 5.77 -15.22 8.44
N TYR A 166 6.09 -15.30 7.16
CA TYR A 166 5.62 -16.35 6.25
C TYR A 166 6.57 -17.55 6.31
N THR A 167 6.04 -18.76 6.41
CA THR A 167 6.86 -19.98 6.54
C THR A 167 6.43 -21.09 5.58
N GLY A 168 7.35 -21.99 5.24
CA GLY A 168 7.09 -23.18 4.44
C GLY A 168 7.55 -23.03 2.99
N ASN A 169 6.76 -23.56 2.05
CA ASN A 169 7.06 -23.46 0.62
C ASN A 169 6.49 -22.17 0.05
N LEU A 170 7.34 -21.15 -0.10
CA LEU A 170 6.92 -19.84 -0.61
C LEU A 170 6.56 -19.88 -2.10
N ASN A 171 7.05 -20.87 -2.85
CA ASN A 171 6.73 -21.01 -4.29
C ASN A 171 5.29 -21.48 -4.56
N THR A 172 4.61 -22.01 -3.54
CA THR A 172 3.24 -22.54 -3.66
C THR A 172 2.28 -21.90 -2.68
N LEU A 173 2.69 -20.80 -2.03
CA LEU A 173 1.87 -20.12 -1.04
C LEU A 173 0.75 -19.29 -1.68
N ALA A 174 1.02 -18.69 -2.84
CA ALA A 174 0.07 -17.90 -3.64
C ALA A 174 -0.22 -18.54 -5.00
#